data_AF-A0A8B9KN02-F1
#
_entry.id   AF-A0A8B9KN02-F1
#
_cell.length_a   1.000
_cell.length_b   1.000
_cell.length_c   1.000
_cell.angle_alpha   90.00
_cell.angle_beta   90.00
_cell.angle_gamma   90.00
#
_symmetry.space_group_name_H-M   'P 1'
#
loop_
_entity.id
_entity.type
_entity.pdbx_description
1 polymer ?
#
loop_
_entity_poly.entity_id
_entity_poly.type
_entity_poly.pdbx_seq_one_letter_code
_entity_poly.pdbx_strand_id
1 'polypeptide(L)'
;SLYVFYYTVFLSLSLSLSLSLSLLPRVRSIMAEPDYMDGDCDELIKPKKLINPVKTSRNHQDLHRELLMNQKRGLAPQNKPELQKVMEKRKRDQVLKAQKEEQEAHKKQSDLEIELMKRQQKLEQLELEQQKNEEEQENTPEFVKMKSNLRRTKQEVDEQERTT
;
A
#
# COMPACT_ATOMS: atom_id res chain seq x y z
N SER A 1 6.75 27.38 -22.85
CA SER A 1 6.75 27.53 -24.33
C SER A 1 7.36 26.35 -25.09
N LEU A 2 8.54 25.83 -24.69
CA LEU A 2 9.21 24.73 -25.42
C LEU A 2 8.39 23.43 -25.51
N TYR A 3 7.66 23.06 -24.45
CA TYR A 3 6.84 21.84 -24.42
C TYR A 3 5.68 21.88 -25.44
N VAL A 4 5.01 23.03 -25.54
CA VAL A 4 3.92 23.25 -26.51
C VAL A 4 4.47 23.20 -27.93
N PHE A 5 5.64 23.79 -28.17
CA PHE A 5 6.32 23.72 -29.46
C PHE A 5 6.68 22.28 -29.85
N TYR A 6 7.27 21.50 -28.93
CA TYR A 6 7.58 20.10 -29.16
C TYR A 6 6.34 19.25 -29.45
N TYR A 7 5.25 19.49 -28.71
CA TYR A 7 4.00 18.74 -28.91
C TYR A 7 3.39 19.02 -30.28
N THR A 8 3.35 20.29 -30.70
CA THR A 8 2.84 20.68 -32.02
C THR A 8 3.68 20.11 -33.16
N VAL A 9 5.02 20.14 -33.03
CA VAL A 9 5.94 19.58 -34.03
C VAL A 9 5.83 18.05 -34.10
N PHE A 10 5.68 17.38 -32.95
CA PHE A 10 5.50 15.93 -32.92
C PHE A 10 4.16 15.50 -33.54
N LEU A 11 3.07 16.21 -33.22
CA LEU A 11 1.75 15.91 -33.76
C LEU A 11 1.69 16.12 -35.28
N SER A 12 2.32 17.17 -35.81
CA SER A 12 2.38 17.43 -37.24
C SER A 12 3.22 16.39 -37.99
N LEU A 13 4.36 15.96 -37.42
CA LEU A 13 5.16 14.86 -37.96
C LEU A 13 4.37 13.54 -37.99
N SER A 14 3.64 13.24 -36.91
CA SER A 14 2.81 12.04 -36.82
C SER A 14 1.68 12.03 -37.85
N LEU A 15 1.01 13.17 -38.05
CA LEU A 15 -0.05 13.31 -39.06
C LEU A 15 0.51 13.13 -40.47
N SER A 16 1.64 13.79 -40.78
CA SER A 16 2.32 13.66 -42.06
C SER A 16 2.74 12.22 -42.36
N LEU A 17 3.29 11.50 -41.36
CA LEU A 17 3.67 10.10 -41.51
C LEU A 17 2.45 9.21 -41.77
N SER A 18 1.35 9.43 -41.04
CA SER A 18 0.10 8.67 -41.24
C SER A 18 -0.52 8.91 -42.63
N LEU A 19 -0.45 10.14 -43.13
CA LEU A 19 -0.94 10.51 -44.47
C LEU A 19 -0.03 9.95 -45.58
N SER A 20 1.28 9.87 -45.34
CA SER A 20 2.21 9.25 -46.29
C SER A 20 1.99 7.73 -46.40
N LEU A 21 1.69 7.06 -45.28
CA LEU A 21 1.44 5.61 -45.25
C LEU A 21 0.10 5.23 -45.89
N SER A 22 -0.91 6.10 -45.81
CA SER A 22 -2.22 5.88 -46.46
C SER A 22 -2.20 6.13 -47.97
N LEU A 23 -1.20 6.85 -48.48
CA LEU A 23 -1.02 7.14 -49.91
C LEU A 23 -0.08 6.15 -50.62
N LEU A 24 0.52 5.20 -49.89
CA LEU A 24 1.26 4.11 -50.53
C LEU A 24 0.30 3.24 -51.34
N PRO A 25 0.55 3.02 -52.64
CA PRO A 25 -0.29 2.13 -53.43
C PRO A 25 -0.19 0.74 -52.82
N ARG A 26 -1.32 0.23 -52.31
CA ARG A 26 -1.48 -1.18 -51.92
C ARG A 26 -1.12 -2.00 -53.15
N VAL A 27 0.00 -2.72 -53.08
CA VAL A 27 0.50 -3.59 -54.15
C VAL A 27 -0.61 -4.61 -54.46
N ARG A 28 -1.42 -4.31 -55.47
CA ARG A 28 -2.30 -5.27 -56.11
C ARG A 28 -1.38 -6.17 -56.94
N SER A 29 -1.43 -7.47 -56.69
CA SER A 29 -0.67 -8.48 -57.42
C SER A 29 -1.00 -8.39 -58.91
N ILE A 30 -0.08 -7.83 -59.71
CA ILE A 30 -0.12 -7.83 -61.17
C ILE A 30 0.70 -9.04 -61.61
N MET A 31 0.13 -10.23 -61.53
CA MET A 31 0.71 -11.42 -62.16
C MET A 31 -0.37 -11.97 -63.07
N ALA A 32 -0.14 -11.89 -64.39
CA ALA A 32 -1.01 -12.52 -65.35
C ALA A 32 -1.08 -14.01 -65.05
N GLU A 33 -2.31 -14.54 -64.97
CA GLU A 33 -2.59 -15.96 -64.80
C GLU A 33 -2.06 -16.69 -66.04
N PRO A 34 -1.05 -17.58 -65.90
CA PRO A 34 -0.51 -18.28 -67.05
C PRO A 34 -1.46 -19.42 -67.43
N ASP A 35 -1.94 -19.38 -68.67
CA ASP A 35 -2.81 -20.38 -69.27
C ASP A 35 -2.01 -21.65 -69.54
N TYR A 36 -1.90 -22.51 -68.53
CA TYR A 36 -1.32 -23.85 -68.67
C TYR A 36 -2.45 -24.83 -68.96
N MET A 37 -2.36 -25.45 -70.15
CA MET A 37 -3.20 -26.55 -70.60
C MET A 37 -3.43 -27.56 -69.46
N ASP A 38 -4.70 -27.78 -69.13
CA ASP A 38 -5.20 -28.79 -68.19
C ASP A 38 -5.02 -30.19 -68.81
N GLY A 39 -3.76 -30.59 -68.95
CA GLY A 39 -3.39 -31.96 -69.24
C GLY A 39 -3.15 -32.66 -67.92
N ASP A 40 -4.02 -33.62 -67.59
CA ASP A 40 -3.85 -34.61 -66.52
C ASP A 40 -2.42 -35.17 -66.49
N CYS A 41 -1.53 -34.47 -65.78
CA CYS A 41 -0.25 -34.99 -65.36
C CYS A 41 -0.45 -35.62 -63.99
N ASP A 42 -0.99 -36.84 -63.98
CA ASP A 42 -0.99 -37.71 -62.80
C ASP A 42 0.44 -38.09 -62.34
N GLU A 43 1.49 -37.60 -63.01
CA GLU A 43 2.90 -37.69 -62.58
C GLU A 43 3.38 -36.55 -61.67
N LEU A 44 2.60 -35.48 -61.43
CA LEU A 44 3.01 -34.44 -60.48
C LEU A 44 2.82 -34.91 -59.03
N ILE A 45 3.93 -35.17 -58.33
CA ILE A 45 3.94 -35.43 -56.89
C ILE A 45 3.38 -34.20 -56.16
N LYS A 46 2.10 -34.27 -55.77
CA LYS A 46 1.47 -33.26 -54.92
C LYS A 46 2.17 -33.29 -53.55
N PRO A 47 2.63 -32.15 -53.01
CA PRO A 47 3.23 -32.11 -51.68
C PRO A 47 2.26 -32.68 -50.65
N LYS A 48 2.63 -33.82 -50.04
CA LYS A 48 1.82 -34.42 -48.97
C LYS A 48 1.84 -33.47 -47.77
N LYS A 49 0.68 -33.13 -47.23
CA LYS A 49 0.58 -32.34 -46.00
C LYS A 49 1.32 -33.10 -44.90
N LEU A 50 2.48 -32.58 -44.49
CA LEU A 50 3.24 -33.15 -43.40
C LEU A 50 2.37 -33.11 -42.14
N ILE A 51 2.11 -34.30 -41.61
CA ILE A 51 1.27 -34.46 -40.43
C ILE A 51 2.08 -33.98 -39.24
N ASN A 52 1.66 -32.85 -38.66
CA ASN A 52 2.34 -32.29 -37.50
C ASN A 52 2.09 -33.20 -36.27
N PRO A 53 3.12 -33.86 -35.71
CA PRO A 53 2.95 -34.79 -34.59
C PRO A 53 2.36 -34.13 -33.34
N VAL A 54 2.56 -32.82 -33.17
CA VAL A 54 1.98 -32.01 -32.09
C VAL A 54 0.48 -31.81 -32.30
N LYS A 55 0.03 -31.77 -33.56
CA LYS A 55 -1.39 -31.60 -33.93
C LYS A 55 -2.13 -32.92 -34.12
N THR A 56 -1.44 -34.07 -34.12
CA THR A 56 -2.10 -35.39 -34.07
C THR A 56 -2.27 -35.92 -32.66
N SER A 57 -1.34 -35.60 -31.75
CA SER A 57 -1.47 -36.01 -30.36
C SER A 57 -2.57 -35.21 -29.66
N ARG A 58 -3.71 -35.85 -29.43
CA ARG A 58 -4.83 -35.26 -28.68
C ARG A 58 -4.41 -34.89 -27.27
N ASN A 59 -3.66 -35.76 -26.61
CA ASN A 59 -3.14 -35.55 -25.26
C ASN A 59 -2.29 -34.27 -25.16
N HIS A 60 -1.42 -34.02 -26.15
CA HIS A 60 -0.60 -32.80 -26.17
C HIS A 60 -1.47 -31.53 -26.28
N GLN A 61 -2.51 -31.57 -27.12
CA GLN A 61 -3.41 -30.42 -27.28
C GLN A 61 -4.26 -30.16 -26.06
N ASP A 62 -4.74 -31.22 -25.42
CA ASP A 62 -5.57 -31.12 -24.22
C ASP A 62 -4.72 -30.59 -23.05
N LEU A 63 -3.48 -31.07 -22.90
CA LEU A 63 -2.53 -30.49 -21.94
C LEU A 63 -2.26 -29.02 -22.22
N HIS A 64 -2.00 -28.63 -23.48
CA HIS A 64 -1.78 -27.23 -23.83
C HIS A 64 -2.99 -26.34 -23.49
N ARG A 65 -4.21 -26.84 -23.76
CA ARG A 65 -5.46 -26.16 -23.43
C ARG A 65 -5.63 -26.00 -21.92
N GLU A 66 -5.36 -27.05 -21.16
CA GLU A 66 -5.46 -27.05 -19.70
C GLU A 66 -4.46 -26.07 -19.08
N LEU A 67 -3.20 -26.08 -19.54
CA LEU A 67 -2.16 -25.15 -19.07
C LEU A 67 -2.56 -23.68 -19.31
N LEU A 68 -3.07 -23.35 -20.50
CA LEU A 68 -3.58 -22.02 -20.80
C LEU A 68 -4.79 -21.64 -19.94
N MET A 69 -5.69 -22.59 -19.66
CA MET A 69 -6.85 -22.36 -18.79
C MET A 69 -6.43 -22.11 -17.35
N ASN A 70 -5.45 -22.86 -16.82
CA ASN A 70 -4.92 -22.69 -15.47
C ASN A 70 -4.19 -21.35 -15.31
N GLN A 71 -3.46 -20.91 -16.34
CA GLN A 71 -2.85 -19.58 -16.38
C GLN A 71 -3.91 -18.47 -16.37
N LYS A 72 -4.95 -18.57 -17.20
CA LYS A 72 -6.06 -17.60 -17.23
C LYS A 72 -6.85 -17.56 -15.93
N ARG A 73 -6.98 -18.70 -15.24
CA ARG A 73 -7.69 -18.83 -13.97
C ARG A 73 -6.83 -18.52 -12.74
N GLY A 74 -5.53 -18.23 -12.92
CA GLY A 74 -4.61 -17.95 -11.82
C GLY A 74 -4.34 -19.16 -10.90
N LEU A 75 -4.71 -20.37 -11.32
CA LEU A 75 -4.54 -21.63 -10.58
C LEU A 75 -3.18 -22.29 -10.85
N ALA A 76 -2.42 -21.78 -11.83
CA ALA A 76 -1.03 -22.18 -12.00
C ALA A 76 -0.28 -21.90 -10.69
N PRO A 77 0.60 -22.81 -10.22
CA PRO A 77 1.58 -22.46 -9.20
C PRO A 77 2.29 -21.23 -9.72
N GLN A 78 1.94 -20.08 -9.16
CA GLN A 78 2.72 -18.86 -9.32
C GLN A 78 4.02 -19.20 -8.59
N ASN A 79 4.94 -19.85 -9.30
CA ASN A 79 6.34 -19.58 -9.12
C ASN A 79 6.46 -18.09 -9.40
N LYS A 80 6.09 -17.26 -8.41
CA LYS A 80 6.41 -15.84 -8.40
C LYS A 80 7.86 -15.80 -8.83
N PRO A 81 8.21 -15.08 -9.90
CA PRO A 81 9.61 -14.98 -10.30
C PRO A 81 10.39 -14.63 -9.04
N GLU A 82 11.47 -15.35 -8.74
CA GLU A 82 12.18 -15.26 -7.45
C GLU A 82 12.44 -13.81 -7.03
N LEU A 83 12.65 -12.93 -8.00
CA LEU A 83 12.71 -11.49 -7.84
C LEU A 83 11.51 -10.87 -7.09
N GLN A 84 10.27 -11.21 -7.43
CA GLN A 84 9.08 -10.68 -6.77
C GLN A 84 8.99 -11.14 -5.31
N LYS A 85 9.33 -12.41 -5.01
CA LYS A 85 9.41 -12.89 -3.62
C LYS A 85 10.46 -12.12 -2.84
N VAL A 86 11.64 -11.90 -3.44
CA VAL A 86 12.73 -11.14 -2.82
C VAL A 86 12.35 -9.67 -2.61
N MET A 87 11.67 -9.03 -3.57
CA MET A 87 11.20 -7.65 -3.43
C MET A 87 10.13 -7.52 -2.34
N GLU A 88 9.16 -8.42 -2.30
CA GLU A 88 8.16 -8.46 -1.22
C GLU A 88 8.81 -8.73 0.15
N LYS A 89 9.79 -9.64 0.20
CA LYS A 89 10.56 -9.92 1.42
C LYS A 89 11.32 -8.68 1.90
N ARG A 90 12.08 -8.01 1.02
CA ARG A 90 12.79 -6.76 1.36
C ARG A 90 11.85 -5.66 1.84
N LYS A 91 10.67 -5.53 1.21
CA LYS A 91 9.64 -4.57 1.66
C LYS A 91 9.15 -4.90 3.06
N ARG A 92 8.85 -6.17 3.35
CA ARG A 92 8.46 -6.61 4.70
C ARG A 92 9.57 -6.38 5.71
N ASP A 93 10.81 -6.74 5.38
CA ASP A 93 11.97 -6.58 6.25
C ASP A 93 12.26 -5.10 6.55
N GLN A 94 12.10 -4.19 5.57
CA GLN A 94 12.21 -2.75 5.79
C GLN A 94 11.16 -2.21 6.75
N VAL A 95 9.89 -2.60 6.57
CA VAL A 95 8.80 -2.19 7.47
C VAL A 95 9.06 -2.70 8.88
N LEU A 96 9.49 -3.97 9.02
CA LEU A 96 9.78 -4.56 10.31
C LEU A 96 10.96 -3.86 11.00
N LYS A 97 12.00 -3.51 10.24
CA LYS A 97 13.16 -2.77 10.76
C LYS A 97 12.77 -1.36 11.21
N ALA A 98 11.99 -0.64 10.40
CA ALA A 98 11.49 0.69 10.77
C ALA A 98 10.63 0.65 12.05
N GLN A 99 9.71 -0.32 12.15
CA GLN A 99 8.89 -0.50 13.35
C GLN A 99 9.74 -0.85 14.58
N LYS A 100 10.76 -1.69 14.42
CA LYS A 100 11.68 -2.03 15.51
C LYS A 100 12.50 -0.83 15.96
N GLU A 101 12.99 -0.01 15.02
CA GLU A 101 13.72 1.23 15.33
C GLU A 101 12.83 2.25 16.05
N GLU A 102 11.57 2.39 15.65
CA GLU A 102 10.57 3.22 16.35
C GLU A 102 10.31 2.72 17.78
N GLN A 103 10.09 1.41 17.95
CA GLN A 103 9.93 0.81 19.28
C GLN A 103 11.18 0.94 20.13
N GLU A 104 12.37 0.80 19.53
CA GLU A 104 13.63 1.04 20.23
C GLU A 104 13.82 2.52 20.58
N ALA A 105 13.40 3.47 19.73
CA ALA A 105 13.43 4.89 20.04
C ALA A 105 12.51 5.23 21.21
N HIS A 106 11.30 4.65 21.24
CA HIS A 106 10.40 4.76 22.40
C HIS A 106 10.95 4.10 23.66
N LYS A 107 11.68 2.99 23.55
CA LYS A 107 12.36 2.37 24.70
C LYS A 107 13.63 3.11 25.13
N LYS A 108 14.26 3.84 24.20
CA LYS A 108 15.42 4.72 24.44
C LYS A 108 15.01 6.10 24.93
N GLN A 109 13.75 6.30 25.36
CA GLN A 109 13.41 7.48 26.16
C GLN A 109 14.44 7.61 27.27
N SER A 110 15.09 8.78 27.33
CA SER A 110 16.16 9.04 28.29
C SER A 110 15.63 8.85 29.71
N ASP A 111 16.47 8.38 30.64
CA ASP A 111 16.09 8.27 32.06
C ASP A 111 15.47 9.59 32.58
N LEU A 112 15.99 10.73 32.12
CA LEU A 112 15.46 12.06 32.40
C LEU A 112 14.04 12.27 31.85
N GLU A 113 13.76 11.81 30.63
CA GLU A 113 12.44 11.94 29.99
C GLU A 113 11.40 11.10 30.73
N ILE A 114 11.78 9.90 31.18
CA ILE A 114 10.95 9.04 32.02
C ILE A 114 10.64 9.74 33.36
N GLU A 115 11.64 10.38 33.97
CA GLU A 115 11.46 11.10 35.24
C GLU A 115 10.58 12.34 35.07
N LEU A 116 10.73 13.10 33.98
CA LEU A 116 9.86 14.23 33.65
C LEU A 116 8.41 13.78 33.46
N MET A 117 8.17 12.70 32.71
CA MET A 117 6.83 12.13 32.56
C MET A 117 6.21 11.72 33.90
N LYS A 118 6.98 11.04 34.76
CA LYS A 118 6.52 10.66 36.11
C LYS A 118 6.17 11.88 36.95
N ARG A 119 6.99 12.93 36.90
CA ARG A 119 6.74 14.17 37.62
C ARG A 119 5.46 14.85 37.11
N GLN A 120 5.25 14.88 35.81
CA GLN A 120 4.04 15.45 35.21
C GLN A 120 2.79 14.68 35.64
N GLN A 121 2.79 13.35 35.56
CA GLN A 121 1.67 12.52 36.04
C GLN A 121 1.35 12.75 37.52
N LYS A 122 2.38 12.93 38.36
CA LYS A 122 2.19 13.23 39.78
C LYS A 122 1.55 14.59 40.00
N LEU A 123 1.92 15.60 39.23
CA LEU A 123 1.31 16.93 39.29
C LEU A 123 -0.15 16.88 38.84
N GLU A 124 -0.45 16.23 37.73
CA GLU A 124 -1.83 16.05 37.23
C GLU A 124 -2.72 15.33 38.26
N GLN A 125 -2.19 14.32 38.96
CA GLN A 125 -2.92 13.65 40.04
C GLN A 125 -3.20 14.59 41.22
N LEU A 126 -2.21 15.39 41.63
CA LEU A 126 -2.38 16.35 42.72
C LEU A 126 -3.38 17.45 42.36
N GLU A 127 -3.36 17.95 41.13
CA GLU A 127 -4.34 18.92 40.63
C GLU A 127 -5.76 18.34 40.63
N LEU A 128 -5.91 17.08 40.19
CA LEU A 128 -7.20 16.40 40.21
C LEU A 128 -7.70 16.15 41.64
N GLU A 129 -6.81 15.78 42.56
CA GLU A 129 -7.14 15.63 43.98
C GLU A 129 -7.51 16.96 44.62
N GLN A 130 -6.81 18.05 44.29
CA GLN A 130 -7.17 19.39 44.76
C GLN A 130 -8.56 19.81 44.28
N GLN A 131 -8.84 19.64 42.98
CA GLN A 131 -10.16 19.95 42.42
C GLN A 131 -11.27 19.12 43.08
N LYS A 132 -11.03 17.83 43.31
CA LYS A 132 -11.99 16.96 44.02
C LYS A 132 -12.21 17.41 45.46
N ASN A 133 -11.14 17.78 46.17
CA ASN A 133 -11.24 18.27 47.54
C ASN A 133 -11.98 19.61 47.61
N GLU A 134 -11.73 20.51 46.66
CA GLU A 134 -12.44 21.78 46.54
C GLU A 134 -13.93 21.56 46.26
N GLU A 135 -14.27 20.68 45.31
CA GLU A 135 -15.66 20.30 44.99
C GLU A 135 -16.35 19.64 46.19
N GLU A 136 -15.67 18.73 46.90
CA GLU A 136 -16.20 18.10 48.11
C GLU A 136 -16.38 19.11 49.24
N GLN A 137 -15.46 20.07 49.37
CA GLN A 137 -15.55 21.16 50.33
C GLN A 137 -16.67 22.15 49.98
N GLU A 138 -16.96 22.40 48.71
CA GLU A 138 -18.11 23.20 48.26
C GLU A 138 -19.42 22.47 48.57
N ASN A 139 -19.52 21.19 48.22
CA ASN A 139 -20.68 20.33 48.44
C ASN A 139 -20.94 19.98 49.91
N THR A 140 -19.94 20.13 50.78
CA THR A 140 -20.11 19.93 52.23
C THR A 140 -21.11 20.96 52.77
N PRO A 141 -22.09 20.57 53.60
CA PRO A 141 -23.08 21.52 54.12
C PRO A 141 -22.46 22.54 55.10
N GLU A 142 -22.95 23.78 55.08
CA GLU A 142 -22.34 24.92 55.79
C GLU A 142 -22.21 24.72 57.31
N PHE A 143 -23.15 24.04 57.96
CA PHE A 143 -23.10 23.81 59.40
C PHE A 143 -21.90 22.94 59.82
N VAL A 144 -21.40 22.08 58.92
CA VAL A 144 -20.18 21.28 59.15
C VAL A 144 -18.94 22.17 59.04
N LYS A 145 -18.90 23.07 58.04
CA LYS A 145 -17.82 24.07 57.87
C LYS A 145 -17.75 25.03 59.05
N MET A 146 -18.89 25.51 59.53
CA MET A 146 -18.95 26.43 60.66
C MET A 146 -18.50 25.75 61.97
N LYS A 147 -18.77 24.46 62.14
CA LYS A 147 -18.37 23.66 63.31
C LYS A 147 -16.86 23.39 63.38
N SER A 148 -16.18 23.21 62.23
CA SER A 148 -14.72 23.09 62.20
C SER A 148 -14.03 24.42 62.51
N ASN A 149 -14.54 25.53 61.97
CA ASN A 149 -14.04 26.88 62.26
C ASN A 149 -14.17 27.24 63.74
N LEU A 150 -15.30 26.90 64.37
CA LEU A 150 -15.51 27.10 65.80
C LEU A 150 -14.59 26.25 66.69
N ARG A 151 -14.13 25.09 66.21
CA ARG A 151 -13.15 24.26 66.92
C ARG A 151 -11.76 24.86 66.84
N ARG A 152 -11.37 25.37 65.66
CA ARG A 152 -10.07 26.04 65.44
C ARG A 152 -9.93 27.29 66.30
N THR A 153 -10.92 28.19 66.28
CA THR A 153 -10.86 29.41 67.10
C THR A 153 -10.86 29.12 68.59
N LYS A 154 -11.55 28.07 69.05
CA LYS A 154 -11.47 27.65 70.47
C LYS A 154 -10.08 27.16 70.86
N GLN A 155 -9.41 26.37 70.01
CA GLN A 155 -8.04 25.94 70.26
C GLN A 155 -7.04 27.11 70.27
N GLU A 156 -7.18 28.05 69.35
CA GLU A 156 -6.33 29.26 69.33
C GLU A 156 -6.54 30.09 70.60
N VAL A 157 -7.79 30.29 71.04
CA VAL A 157 -8.11 30.99 72.29
C VAL A 157 -7.58 30.25 73.52
N ASP A 158 -7.72 28.93 73.61
CA ASP A 158 -7.18 28.11 74.71
C ASP A 158 -5.63 28.09 74.73
N GLU A 159 -4.97 28.23 73.58
CA GLU A 159 -3.51 28.34 73.46
C GLU A 159 -3.00 29.74 73.82
N GLN A 160 -3.76 30.79 73.49
CA GLN A 160 -3.49 32.16 73.94
C GLN A 160 -3.64 32.31 75.47
N GLU A 161 -4.65 31.69 76.09
CA GLU A 161 -4.86 31.74 77.55
C GLU A 161 -3.81 30.97 78.36
N ARG A 162 -3.11 30.00 77.76
CA ARG A 162 -2.01 29.25 78.41
C ARG A 162 -0.66 29.94 78.31
N THR A 163 -0.53 30.97 77.47
CA THR A 163 0.73 31.67 77.19
C THR A 163 0.82 33.07 77.81
N THR A 164 -0.24 33.54 78.48
CA THR A 164 -0.28 34.75 79.34
C THR A 164 -0.42 34.39 80.81
#